data_AF-A0A2V9PFR0-F1
#
_entry.id   AF-A0A2V9PFR0-F1
#
_cell.length_a   1.000
_cell.length_b   1.000
_cell.length_c   1.000
_cell.angle_alpha   90.00
_cell.angle_beta   90.00
_cell.angle_gamma   90.00
#
_symmetry.space_group_name_H-M   'P 1'
#
loop_
_entity.id
_entity.type
_entity.pdbx_description
1 polymer ?
#
loop_
_entity_poly.entity_id
_entity_poly.type
_entity_poly.pdbx_seq_one_letter_code
_entity_poly.pdbx_strand_id
1 'polypeptide(L)'
;MSLDEAEGLLHAMAREFGGDPAATDATRVLRLPGFANKKYETDFYVEARRESTEIYHLRDFKLHIDSHDSPHHNYDNRAKRESSPRTNLSQSEHDWAFAKRALAHGDDPEEVIQQIAQCRARDKSDSQYYARLTVTKAQAELQRQSNAEQPGEDQRTPSKAIALDH
;
A
#
# COMPACT_ATOMS: atom_id res chain seq x y z
N MET A 1 10.81 -21.83 -5.54
CA MET A 1 10.09 -20.56 -5.61
C MET A 1 8.72 -20.79 -5.04
N SER A 2 8.44 -20.21 -3.88
CA SER A 2 7.10 -20.18 -3.32
C SER A 2 6.21 -19.22 -4.10
N LEU A 3 4.91 -19.25 -3.85
CA LEU A 3 3.95 -18.30 -4.43
C LEU A 3 4.31 -16.85 -4.05
N ASP A 4 4.57 -16.61 -2.78
CA ASP A 4 4.93 -15.28 -2.25
C ASP A 4 6.25 -14.76 -2.86
N GLU A 5 7.23 -15.64 -3.06
CA GLU A 5 8.48 -15.27 -3.74
C GLU A 5 8.23 -14.89 -5.22
N ALA A 6 7.28 -15.56 -5.87
CA ALA A 6 6.91 -15.28 -7.26
C ALA A 6 6.18 -13.94 -7.40
N GLU A 7 5.19 -13.68 -6.56
CA GLU A 7 4.45 -12.42 -6.58
C GLU A 7 5.32 -11.24 -6.14
N GLY A 8 6.19 -11.43 -5.14
CA GLY A 8 7.19 -10.44 -4.75
C GLY A 8 8.15 -10.09 -5.89
N LEU A 9 8.63 -11.09 -6.64
CA LEU A 9 9.46 -10.85 -7.83
C LEU A 9 8.69 -10.09 -8.91
N LEU A 10 7.45 -10.50 -9.23
CA LEU A 10 6.62 -9.82 -10.22
C LEU A 10 6.37 -8.35 -9.83
N HIS A 11 6.14 -8.09 -8.54
CA HIS A 11 5.97 -6.73 -8.03
C HIS A 11 7.25 -5.89 -8.17
N ALA A 12 8.40 -6.46 -7.82
CA ALA A 12 9.70 -5.81 -7.99
C ALA A 12 9.99 -5.50 -9.47
N MET A 13 9.65 -6.41 -10.39
CA MET A 13 9.80 -6.20 -11.83
C MET A 13 8.90 -5.09 -12.36
N ALA A 14 7.60 -5.09 -12.00
CA ALA A 14 6.69 -4.02 -12.41
C ALA A 14 7.18 -2.66 -11.91
N ARG A 15 7.67 -2.61 -10.66
CA ARG A 15 8.24 -1.39 -10.07
C ARG A 15 9.49 -0.88 -10.79
N GLU A 16 10.41 -1.76 -11.15
CA GLU A 16 11.69 -1.39 -11.76
C GLU A 16 11.53 -0.95 -13.22
N PHE A 17 10.66 -1.63 -13.97
CA PHE A 17 10.52 -1.45 -15.41
C PHE A 17 9.27 -0.67 -15.84
N GLY A 18 8.49 -0.13 -14.89
CA GLY A 18 7.25 0.62 -15.19
C GLY A 18 6.12 -0.27 -15.72
N GLY A 19 6.05 -1.51 -15.23
CA GLY A 19 4.96 -2.43 -15.52
C GLY A 19 3.70 -2.11 -14.72
N ASP A 20 2.54 -2.61 -15.17
CA ASP A 20 1.27 -2.41 -14.48
C ASP A 20 1.26 -3.11 -13.11
N PRO A 21 1.18 -2.37 -11.98
CA PRO A 21 1.15 -2.97 -10.64
C PRO A 21 -0.08 -3.82 -10.39
N ALA A 22 -1.16 -3.61 -11.16
CA ALA A 22 -2.35 -4.44 -11.07
C ALA A 22 -2.20 -5.78 -11.79
N ALA A 23 -1.05 -6.09 -12.41
CA ALA A 23 -0.80 -7.30 -13.19
C ALA A 23 0.34 -8.17 -12.63
N THR A 24 0.57 -8.14 -11.31
CA THR A 24 1.69 -8.83 -10.64
C THR A 24 1.29 -10.07 -9.84
N ASP A 25 0.06 -10.56 -9.95
CA ASP A 25 -0.39 -11.79 -9.29
C ASP A 25 0.02 -13.04 -10.08
N ALA A 26 0.24 -14.14 -9.39
CA ALA A 26 0.63 -15.40 -10.01
C ALA A 26 -0.50 -16.03 -10.85
N THR A 27 -1.75 -15.64 -10.60
CA THR A 27 -2.93 -16.16 -11.31
C THR A 27 -3.29 -15.34 -12.56
N ARG A 28 -2.46 -14.37 -12.96
CA ARG A 28 -2.78 -13.43 -14.03
C ARG A 28 -2.97 -14.14 -15.37
N VAL A 29 -4.13 -13.91 -15.99
CA VAL A 29 -4.41 -14.40 -17.35
C VAL A 29 -3.65 -13.55 -18.37
N LEU A 30 -2.85 -14.20 -19.21
CA LEU A 30 -2.13 -13.58 -20.31
C LEU A 30 -2.88 -13.72 -21.64
N ARG A 31 -2.55 -12.85 -22.59
CA ARG A 31 -3.11 -12.93 -23.94
C ARG A 31 -2.50 -14.10 -24.71
N LEU A 32 -3.33 -14.79 -25.48
CA LEU A 32 -2.90 -15.89 -26.34
C LEU A 32 -2.53 -15.36 -27.74
N PRO A 33 -1.33 -15.65 -28.27
CA PRO A 33 -0.95 -15.25 -29.61
C PRO A 33 -1.84 -15.87 -30.71
N GLY A 34 -2.03 -15.15 -31.81
CA GLY A 34 -2.89 -15.54 -32.92
C GLY A 34 -4.36 -15.14 -32.78
N PHE A 35 -4.76 -14.59 -31.63
CA PHE A 35 -6.12 -14.09 -31.38
C PHE A 35 -6.18 -12.57 -31.46
N ALA A 36 -7.30 -12.05 -31.96
CA ALA A 36 -7.56 -10.62 -32.03
C ALA A 36 -7.94 -10.07 -30.64
N ASN A 37 -7.24 -9.03 -30.21
CA ASN A 37 -7.59 -8.24 -29.04
C ASN A 37 -8.73 -7.26 -29.37
N LYS A 38 -9.93 -7.58 -28.89
CA LYS A 38 -11.16 -6.79 -29.09
C LYS A 38 -11.33 -5.63 -28.11
N LYS A 39 -10.31 -5.31 -27.29
CA LYS A 39 -10.34 -4.13 -26.40
C LYS A 39 -10.35 -2.81 -27.18
N TYR A 40 -9.84 -2.83 -28.41
CA TYR A 40 -9.74 -1.66 -29.28
C TYR A 40 -10.75 -1.75 -30.42
N GLU A 41 -11.08 -0.62 -31.01
CA GLU A 41 -12.00 -0.53 -32.16
C GLU A 41 -11.44 -1.24 -33.40
N THR A 42 -10.11 -1.19 -33.58
CA THR A 42 -9.42 -1.92 -34.63
C THR A 42 -8.92 -3.27 -34.12
N ASP A 43 -9.04 -4.30 -34.96
CA ASP A 43 -8.52 -5.63 -34.66
C ASP A 43 -6.99 -5.60 -34.54
N PHE A 44 -6.51 -5.83 -33.32
CA PHE A 44 -5.10 -5.94 -33.02
C PHE A 44 -4.76 -7.38 -32.68
N TYR A 45 -4.03 -8.08 -33.56
CA TYR A 45 -3.65 -9.47 -33.33
C TYR A 45 -2.49 -9.57 -32.35
N VAL A 46 -2.63 -10.45 -31.36
CA VAL A 46 -1.59 -10.70 -30.37
C VAL A 46 -0.50 -11.55 -31.00
N GLU A 47 0.75 -11.10 -30.89
CA GLU A 47 1.94 -11.81 -31.35
C GLU A 47 2.84 -12.14 -30.17
N ALA A 48 3.57 -13.26 -30.28
CA ALA A 48 4.65 -13.59 -29.36
C ALA A 48 5.97 -13.59 -30.11
N ARG A 49 6.95 -12.87 -29.57
CA ARG A 49 8.32 -12.86 -30.05
C ARG A 49 9.22 -13.52 -29.01
N ARG A 50 10.01 -14.50 -29.44
CA ARG A 50 11.02 -15.13 -28.58
C ARG A 50 12.33 -14.36 -28.71
N GLU A 51 12.77 -13.75 -27.61
CA GLU A 51 14.03 -12.99 -27.58
C GLU A 51 15.21 -13.81 -27.06
N SER A 52 14.96 -14.89 -26.31
CA SER A 52 16.02 -15.74 -25.74
C SER A 52 15.54 -17.19 -25.54
N THR A 53 16.49 -18.11 -25.44
CA THR A 53 16.27 -19.50 -25.00
C THR A 53 16.81 -19.78 -23.59
N GLU A 54 17.40 -18.76 -22.95
CA GLU A 54 17.96 -18.89 -21.61
C GLU A 54 16.87 -19.09 -20.56
N ILE A 55 17.17 -19.96 -19.59
CA ILE A 55 16.32 -20.19 -18.42
C ILE A 55 16.86 -19.34 -17.28
N TYR A 56 16.08 -18.37 -16.84
CA TYR A 56 16.43 -17.52 -15.71
C TYR A 56 15.93 -18.10 -14.40
N HIS A 57 16.74 -17.98 -13.36
CA HIS A 57 16.42 -18.32 -11.99
C HIS A 57 16.30 -17.04 -11.15
N LEU A 58 15.67 -17.14 -9.98
CA LEU A 58 15.46 -16.01 -9.06
C LEU A 58 16.75 -15.22 -8.78
N ARG A 59 17.89 -15.91 -8.62
CA ARG A 59 19.21 -15.32 -8.35
C ARG A 59 19.75 -14.43 -9.48
N ASP A 60 19.24 -14.61 -10.70
CA ASP A 60 19.69 -13.85 -11.87
C ASP A 60 19.04 -12.47 -11.91
N PHE A 61 17.93 -12.29 -11.19
CA PHE A 61 17.25 -11.02 -11.02
C PHE A 61 17.91 -10.22 -9.89
N LYS A 62 18.66 -9.19 -10.27
CA LYS A 62 19.31 -8.26 -9.32
C LYS A 62 18.32 -7.18 -8.84
N LEU A 63 17.14 -7.61 -8.38
CA LEU A 63 16.05 -6.75 -7.94
C LEU A 63 15.89 -6.86 -6.42
N HIS A 64 15.52 -5.76 -5.77
CA HIS A 64 15.17 -5.77 -4.35
C HIS A 64 13.73 -6.28 -4.19
N ILE A 65 13.59 -7.53 -3.76
CA ILE A 65 12.30 -8.15 -3.46
C ILE A 65 12.01 -7.88 -1.99
N ASP A 66 11.10 -6.94 -1.72
CA ASP A 66 10.68 -6.64 -0.36
C ASP A 66 9.87 -7.83 0.17
N SER A 67 10.15 -8.27 1.40
CA SER A 67 9.35 -9.28 2.07
C SER A 67 7.94 -8.73 2.34
N HIS A 68 6.91 -9.52 2.06
CA HIS A 68 5.48 -9.18 2.23
C HIS A 68 5.07 -8.75 3.65
N ASP A 69 5.98 -8.85 4.63
CA ASP A 69 5.79 -8.41 6.02
C ASP A 69 6.03 -6.89 6.22
N SER A 70 6.29 -6.16 5.14
CA SER A 70 6.29 -4.69 5.17
C SER A 70 4.85 -4.19 4.97
N PRO A 71 4.29 -3.34 5.86
CA PRO A 71 2.87 -3.00 5.86
C PRO A 71 2.41 -2.55 4.47
N HIS A 72 1.55 -3.36 3.85
CA HIS A 72 0.92 -3.09 2.57
C HIS A 72 -0.03 -1.89 2.68
N HIS A 73 0.56 -0.69 2.71
CA HIS A 73 -0.18 0.55 2.92
C HIS A 73 0.30 1.65 1.97
N ASN A 74 0.53 1.35 0.68
CA ASN A 74 0.68 2.40 -0.35
C ASN A 74 0.71 1.97 -1.83
N TYR A 75 0.22 0.78 -2.22
CA TYR A 75 0.42 0.31 -3.60
C TYR A 75 -0.60 0.85 -4.63
N ASP A 76 -1.82 1.22 -4.21
CA ASP A 76 -2.80 1.85 -5.12
C ASP A 76 -2.43 3.28 -5.54
N ASN A 77 -1.52 3.93 -4.81
CA ASN A 77 -1.09 5.29 -5.13
C ASN A 77 0.10 5.36 -6.10
N ARG A 78 0.73 4.23 -6.48
CA ARG A 78 1.93 4.23 -7.34
C ARG A 78 1.62 3.97 -8.82
N ALA A 79 0.65 3.13 -9.15
CA ALA A 79 0.20 2.94 -10.55
C ALA A 79 -0.36 4.25 -11.17
N LYS A 80 -0.86 5.17 -10.33
CA LYS A 80 -1.31 6.50 -10.75
C LYS A 80 -0.17 7.53 -10.88
N ARG A 81 1.06 7.21 -10.46
CA ARG A 81 2.20 8.14 -10.44
C ARG A 81 3.10 8.08 -11.68
N GLU A 82 2.95 7.09 -12.55
CA GLU A 82 3.79 6.98 -13.76
C GLU A 82 3.29 7.86 -14.92
N SER A 83 2.14 8.51 -14.74
CA SER A 83 1.75 9.69 -15.52
C SER A 83 1.76 10.92 -14.63
N SER A 84 2.95 11.40 -14.24
CA SER A 84 3.18 12.84 -13.96
C SER A 84 4.67 13.14 -13.73
N PRO A 85 5.20 14.24 -14.31
CA PRO A 85 6.52 14.74 -13.96
C PRO A 85 6.48 15.20 -12.49
N ARG A 86 7.38 14.68 -11.63
CA ARG A 86 7.63 15.11 -10.24
C ARG A 86 6.45 15.92 -9.65
N THR A 87 5.38 15.24 -9.25
CA THR A 87 4.25 15.92 -8.63
C THR A 87 4.76 16.64 -7.39
N ASN A 88 4.75 17.97 -7.45
CA ASN A 88 4.66 18.81 -6.27
C ASN A 88 3.45 18.28 -5.49
N LEU A 89 3.70 17.49 -4.45
CA LEU A 89 2.66 17.02 -3.53
C LEU A 89 1.80 18.24 -3.18
N SER A 90 0.48 18.10 -3.31
CA SER A 90 -0.42 19.19 -2.98
C SER A 90 -0.18 19.58 -1.52
N GLN A 91 -0.30 20.86 -1.18
CA GLN A 91 -0.10 21.32 0.20
C GLN A 91 -0.97 20.51 1.20
N SER A 92 -2.12 19.99 0.78
CA SER A 92 -2.98 19.15 1.64
C SER A 92 -2.44 17.74 1.90
N GLU A 93 -1.67 17.21 0.95
CA GLU A 93 -1.01 15.92 1.11
C GLU A 93 0.18 16.04 2.05
N HIS A 94 0.90 17.17 2.01
CA HIS A 94 1.95 17.49 2.96
C HIS A 94 1.42 17.59 4.39
N ASP A 95 0.33 18.33 4.61
CA ASP A 95 -0.26 18.48 5.95
C ASP A 95 -0.77 17.13 6.50
N TRP A 96 -1.33 16.29 5.63
CA TRP A 96 -1.77 14.94 6.00
C TRP A 96 -0.60 14.02 6.38
N ALA A 97 0.48 14.03 5.59
CA ALA A 97 1.67 13.25 5.87
C ALA A 97 2.36 13.73 7.16
N PHE A 98 2.38 15.04 7.38
CA PHE A 98 2.87 15.66 8.61
C PHE A 98 2.04 15.22 9.82
N ALA A 99 0.71 15.34 9.77
CA ALA A 99 -0.17 14.96 10.87
C ALA A 99 0.00 13.49 11.28
N LYS A 100 0.06 12.56 10.32
CA LYS A 100 0.27 11.14 10.61
C LYS A 100 1.63 10.87 11.25
N ARG A 101 2.70 11.53 10.77
CA ARG A 101 4.05 11.34 11.31
C ARG A 101 4.13 11.88 12.74
N ALA A 102 3.62 13.08 12.99
CA ALA A 102 3.65 13.72 14.29
C ALA A 102 2.87 12.90 15.34
N LEU A 103 1.64 12.48 14.99
CA LEU A 103 0.82 11.65 15.89
C LEU A 103 1.42 10.26 16.14
N ALA A 104 2.07 9.65 15.15
CA ALA A 104 2.77 8.36 15.34
C ALA A 104 4.00 8.49 16.24
N HIS A 105 4.64 9.67 16.28
CA HIS A 105 5.71 9.98 17.25
C HIS A 105 5.19 10.32 18.65
N GLY A 106 3.87 10.46 18.82
CA GLY A 106 3.25 10.81 20.10
C GLY A 106 3.16 12.31 20.37
N ASP A 107 3.34 13.15 19.34
CA ASP A 107 3.19 14.60 19.48
C ASP A 107 1.75 14.98 19.87
N ASP A 108 1.60 16.08 20.63
CA ASP A 108 0.29 16.55 21.08
C ASP A 108 -0.59 16.95 19.88
N PRO A 109 -1.78 16.35 19.70
CA PRO A 109 -2.71 16.70 18.64
C PRO A 109 -3.01 18.19 18.53
N GLU A 110 -3.09 18.91 19.65
CA GLU A 110 -3.37 20.36 19.63
C GLU A 110 -2.18 21.17 19.07
N GLU A 111 -0.95 20.74 19.34
CA GLU A 111 0.26 21.37 18.77
C GLU A 111 0.34 21.13 17.25
N VAL A 112 0.00 19.92 16.80
CA VAL A 112 -0.05 19.57 15.38
C VAL A 112 -1.13 20.38 14.66
N ILE A 113 -2.30 20.59 15.27
CA ILE A 113 -3.37 21.45 14.74
C ILE A 113 -2.86 22.88 14.57
N GLN A 114 -2.20 23.44 15.59
CA GLN A 114 -1.67 24.80 15.54
C GLN A 114 -0.62 24.98 14.43
N GLN A 115 0.28 24.01 14.27
CA GLN A 115 1.32 24.06 13.24
C GLN A 115 0.73 24.02 11.82
N ILE A 116 -0.24 23.13 11.57
CA ILE A 116 -0.93 23.07 10.26
C ILE A 116 -1.73 24.36 10.01
N ALA A 117 -2.43 24.87 11.02
CA ALA A 117 -3.21 26.10 10.91
C ALA A 117 -2.32 27.32 10.60
N GLN A 118 -1.15 27.43 11.23
CA GLN A 118 -0.19 28.49 10.98
C GLN A 118 0.39 28.42 9.56
N CYS A 119 0.76 27.22 9.09
CA CYS A 119 1.21 27.02 7.71
C CYS A 119 0.12 27.38 6.69
N ARG A 120 -1.16 27.17 7.03
CA ARG A 120 -2.31 27.42 6.14
C ARG A 120 -2.98 28.77 6.29
N ALA A 121 -2.58 29.57 7.27
CA ALA A 121 -3.16 30.89 7.54
C ALA A 121 -3.06 31.84 6.33
N ARG A 122 -2.08 31.61 5.44
CA ARG A 122 -1.90 32.39 4.20
C ARG A 122 -2.78 31.94 3.04
N ASP A 123 -3.26 30.71 3.07
CA ASP A 123 -3.92 30.06 1.92
C ASP A 123 -5.43 29.84 2.12
N LYS A 124 -5.91 29.79 3.37
CA LYS A 124 -7.30 29.45 3.70
C LYS A 124 -7.86 30.36 4.79
N SER A 125 -9.09 30.84 4.58
CA SER A 125 -9.87 31.60 5.58
C SER A 125 -10.16 30.80 6.85
N ASP A 126 -10.41 29.49 6.71
CA ASP A 126 -10.77 28.59 7.81
C ASP A 126 -9.64 27.59 8.14
N SER A 127 -8.41 28.10 8.25
CA SER A 127 -7.19 27.30 8.47
C SER A 127 -7.26 26.43 9.73
N GLN A 128 -7.82 26.95 10.82
CA GLN A 128 -8.02 26.23 12.09
C GLN A 128 -9.01 25.06 11.97
N TYR A 129 -10.15 25.29 11.30
CA TYR A 129 -11.14 24.24 11.05
C TYR A 129 -10.56 23.13 10.18
N TYR A 130 -9.81 23.50 9.14
CA TYR A 130 -9.11 22.56 8.26
C TYR A 130 -8.05 21.73 9.00
N ALA A 131 -7.26 22.35 9.88
CA ALA A 131 -6.25 21.67 10.65
C ALA A 131 -6.86 20.63 11.61
N ARG A 132 -7.91 21.01 12.34
CA ARG A 132 -8.67 20.08 13.20
C ARG A 132 -9.19 18.88 12.42
N LEU A 133 -9.85 19.11 11.29
CA LEU A 133 -10.39 18.03 10.45
C LEU A 133 -9.30 17.06 9.97
N THR A 134 -8.11 17.58 9.66
CA THR A 134 -6.97 16.78 9.18
C THR A 134 -6.40 15.91 10.29
N VAL A 135 -6.20 16.48 11.49
CA VAL A 135 -5.66 15.75 12.66
C VAL A 135 -6.67 14.72 13.18
N THR A 136 -7.96 15.05 13.28
CA THR A 136 -9.00 14.09 13.71
C THR A 136 -9.07 12.87 12.79
N LYS A 137 -8.96 13.08 11.47
CA LYS A 137 -8.93 11.98 10.50
C LYS A 137 -7.66 11.13 10.65
N ALA A 138 -6.51 11.75 10.93
CA ALA A 138 -5.25 11.04 11.14
C ALA A 138 -5.25 10.22 12.43
N GLN A 139 -5.83 10.75 13.52
CA GLN A 139 -6.00 10.00 14.78
C GLN A 139 -6.91 8.78 14.60
N ALA A 140 -8.05 8.96 13.92
CA ALA A 140 -8.96 7.85 13.64
C ALA A 140 -8.29 6.75 12.81
N GLU A 141 -7.41 7.13 11.88
CA GLU A 141 -6.61 6.18 11.09
C GLU A 141 -5.61 5.41 11.95
N LEU A 142 -4.87 6.10 12.83
CA LEU A 142 -3.91 5.46 13.73
C LEU A 142 -4.59 4.53 14.74
N GLN A 143 -5.75 4.91 15.28
CA GLN A 143 -6.55 4.05 16.16
C GLN A 143 -7.06 2.80 15.45
N ARG A 144 -7.43 2.91 14.17
CA ARG A 144 -7.79 1.74 13.36
C ARG A 144 -6.61 0.80 13.15
N GLN A 145 -5.42 1.35 12.92
CA GLN A 145 -4.19 0.58 12.75
C GLN A 145 -3.77 -0.11 14.06
N SER A 146 -3.81 0.60 15.20
CA SER A 146 -3.49 0.01 16.50
C SER A 146 -4.47 -1.07 16.94
N ASN A 147 -5.77 -0.91 16.64
CA ASN A 147 -6.77 -1.94 16.95
C ASN A 147 -6.66 -3.18 16.05
N ALA A 148 -6.05 -3.06 14.87
CA ALA A 148 -5.82 -4.19 13.97
C ALA A 148 -4.59 -5.04 14.39
N GLU A 149 -3.69 -4.48 15.19
CA GLU A 149 -2.43 -5.12 15.63
C GLU A 149 -2.53 -5.88 16.97
N GLN A 150 -3.70 -5.96 17.61
CA GLN A 150 -3.92 -6.79 18.81
C GLN A 150 -4.68 -8.10 18.48
N PRO A 151 -4.01 -9.22 18.14
CA PRO A 151 -4.62 -10.54 18.23
C PRO A 151 -4.73 -10.94 19.71
N GLY A 152 -5.95 -11.27 20.16
CA GLY A 152 -6.28 -11.51 21.56
C GLY A 152 -5.50 -12.65 22.20
N GLU A 153 -4.72 -12.32 23.24
CA GLU A 153 -4.28 -13.26 24.27
C GLU A 153 -5.43 -13.53 25.28
N ASP A 154 -5.69 -14.83 25.45
CA ASP A 154 -5.99 -15.50 26.72
C ASP A 154 -7.35 -15.26 27.41
N GLN A 155 -8.33 -16.14 27.12
CA GLN A 155 -9.40 -16.47 28.07
C GLN A 155 -9.24 -17.90 28.59
N ARG A 156 -8.43 -17.97 29.66
CA ARG A 156 -8.36 -19.02 30.68
C ARG A 156 -9.77 -19.48 31.10
N THR A 157 -10.11 -20.72 30.74
CA THR A 157 -11.32 -21.40 31.21
C THR A 157 -11.23 -21.70 32.71
N PRO A 158 -12.27 -21.40 33.53
CA PRO A 158 -12.30 -21.86 34.91
C PRO A 158 -12.70 -23.34 34.96
N SER A 159 -11.78 -24.19 35.42
CA SER A 159 -12.04 -25.58 35.78
C SER A 159 -13.09 -25.66 36.89
N LYS A 160 -14.18 -26.38 36.65
CA LYS A 160 -15.09 -26.84 37.70
C LYS A 160 -15.64 -28.22 37.35
N ALA A 161 -15.11 -29.24 38.01
CA ALA A 161 -15.83 -30.48 38.30
C ALA A 161 -15.13 -31.16 39.48
N ILE A 162 -15.68 -30.93 40.67
CA ILE A 162 -15.47 -31.74 41.87
C ILE A 162 -16.46 -32.90 41.76
N ALA A 163 -15.97 -34.13 41.79
CA ALA A 163 -16.71 -35.30 42.28
C ALA A 163 -15.70 -36.39 42.63
N LEU A 164 -15.51 -36.62 43.94
CA LEU A 164 -14.98 -37.86 44.48
C LEU A 164 -16.02 -38.41 45.46
N ASP A 165 -16.19 -39.73 45.40
CA ASP A 165 -17.17 -40.60 46.05
C ASP A 165 -17.42 -40.41 47.55
N HIS A 166 -18.65 -40.72 47.96
CA HIS A 166 -18.95 -41.64 49.07
C HIS A 166 -20.25 -42.41 48.82
#